data_AF-C9RIP5-F1
#
_entry.id   AF-C9RIP5-F1
#
_cell.length_a   1.000
_cell.length_b   1.000
_cell.length_c   1.000
_cell.angle_alpha   90.00
_cell.angle_beta   90.00
_cell.angle_gamma   90.00
#
_symmetry.space_group_name_H-M   'P 1'
#
loop_
_entity.id
_entity.type
_entity.pdbx_description
1 polymer ?
#
loop_
_entity_poly.entity_id
_entity_poly.type
_entity_poly.pdbx_seq_one_letter_code
_entity_poly.pdbx_strand_id
1 'polypeptide(L)'
;MKIQTPWIWLVVVLTICLTALFYVSQKPQVAVYSQYVKSLCDYQFADASLMRSMERVRSGYEVDSAVVLAQMMTLREVALSFDAGIQKLEQAGFSAPPASSVSHFKSSVLAKVSCSQRYLSERSAWINELENVYRLMEMNASEMDLSLLRKLDSARAGYDVLTEGLVLPESINKRVVSLLEKNRDLHNAWNQFDNEKTLSASDELLHFFQMENVKEISLSAKVPLAFYFLSLVLLLATFFFIFKSKQ
;
A
#
# COMPACT_ATOMS: atom_id res chain seq x y z
N MET A 1 0.86 -42.60 -56.01
CA MET A 1 0.74 -42.47 -54.55
C MET A 1 -0.35 -41.48 -54.21
N LYS A 2 -1.47 -41.91 -53.61
CA LYS A 2 -2.40 -40.99 -52.95
C LYS A 2 -1.73 -40.56 -51.65
N ILE A 3 -1.25 -39.32 -51.58
CA ILE A 3 -0.85 -38.72 -50.31
C ILE A 3 -2.05 -38.85 -49.38
N GLN A 4 -1.91 -39.62 -48.29
CA GLN A 4 -3.00 -39.82 -47.34
C GLN A 4 -3.32 -38.46 -46.71
N THR A 5 -4.50 -37.96 -47.03
CA THR A 5 -5.14 -36.73 -46.56
C THR A 5 -4.86 -36.37 -45.08
N PRO A 6 -4.84 -37.29 -44.10
CA PRO A 6 -4.58 -36.96 -42.70
C PRO A 6 -3.21 -36.32 -42.41
N TRP A 7 -2.16 -36.62 -43.19
CA TRP A 7 -0.81 -36.11 -42.90
C TRP A 7 -0.62 -34.64 -43.31
N ILE A 8 -1.27 -34.21 -44.38
CA ILE A 8 -1.29 -32.79 -44.80
C ILE A 8 -2.00 -31.97 -43.72
N TRP A 9 -3.12 -32.48 -43.19
CA TRP A 9 -3.84 -31.83 -42.10
C TRP A 9 -2.99 -31.70 -40.83
N LEU A 10 -2.15 -32.69 -40.52
CA LEU A 10 -1.24 -32.63 -39.37
C LEU A 10 -0.20 -31.50 -39.51
N VAL A 11 0.40 -31.33 -40.70
CA VAL A 11 1.34 -30.23 -40.97
C VAL A 11 0.66 -28.88 -40.86
N VAL A 12 -0.56 -28.74 -41.41
CA VAL A 12 -1.36 -27.50 -41.33
C VAL A 12 -1.73 -27.15 -39.89
N VAL A 13 -2.14 -28.14 -39.09
CA VAL A 13 -2.46 -27.92 -37.67
C VAL A 13 -1.20 -27.50 -36.90
N LEU A 14 -0.06 -28.16 -37.15
CA LEU A 14 1.22 -27.80 -36.51
C LEU A 14 1.66 -26.38 -36.85
N THR A 15 1.57 -25.97 -38.11
CA THR A 15 1.92 -24.60 -38.50
C THR A 15 0.99 -23.59 -37.85
N ILE A 16 -0.33 -23.80 -37.83
CA ILE A 16 -1.28 -22.93 -37.13
C ILE A 16 -0.92 -22.80 -35.63
N CYS A 17 -0.67 -23.93 -34.95
CA CYS A 17 -0.26 -23.92 -33.53
C CYS A 17 1.05 -23.16 -33.30
N LEU A 18 2.06 -23.38 -34.16
CA LEU A 18 3.34 -22.65 -34.10
C LEU A 18 3.15 -21.15 -34.34
N THR A 19 2.29 -20.77 -35.28
CA THR A 19 2.01 -19.35 -35.57
C THR A 19 1.31 -18.69 -34.37
N ALA A 20 0.36 -19.37 -33.75
CA ALA A 20 -0.32 -18.89 -32.54
C ALA A 20 0.65 -18.74 -31.35
N LEU A 21 1.50 -19.74 -31.11
CA LEU A 21 2.52 -19.70 -30.06
C LEU A 21 3.55 -18.59 -30.31
N PHE A 22 3.96 -18.40 -31.56
CA PHE A 22 4.87 -17.32 -31.96
C PHE A 22 4.25 -15.94 -31.71
N TYR A 23 2.98 -15.76 -32.08
CA TYR A 23 2.25 -14.53 -31.80
C TYR A 23 2.15 -14.24 -30.29
N VAL A 24 1.89 -15.25 -29.47
CA VAL A 24 1.88 -15.12 -28.00
C VAL A 24 3.27 -14.80 -27.46
N SER A 25 4.32 -15.41 -28.02
CA SER A 25 5.71 -15.17 -27.63
C SER A 25 6.23 -13.78 -28.02
N GLN A 26 5.64 -13.13 -29.02
CA GLN A 26 6.04 -11.80 -29.48
C GLN A 26 5.41 -10.65 -28.68
N LYS A 27 4.37 -10.90 -27.88
CA LYS A 27 3.85 -9.86 -26.98
C LYS A 27 4.96 -9.52 -25.99
N PRO A 28 5.45 -8.26 -25.94
CA PRO A 28 6.47 -7.88 -24.98
C PRO A 28 5.89 -8.14 -23.59
N GLN A 29 6.41 -9.16 -22.93
CA GLN A 29 6.17 -9.47 -21.52
C GLN A 29 6.93 -8.44 -20.70
N VAL A 30 6.56 -7.16 -20.87
CA VAL A 30 6.89 -6.14 -19.88
C VAL A 30 6.27 -6.66 -18.60
N ALA A 31 7.02 -6.72 -17.51
CA ALA A 31 6.54 -7.23 -16.23
C ALA A 31 5.47 -6.27 -15.64
N VAL A 32 4.29 -6.25 -16.26
CA VAL A 32 3.20 -5.30 -16.00
C VAL A 32 2.81 -5.39 -14.53
N TYR A 33 2.70 -6.60 -13.99
CA TYR A 33 2.37 -6.83 -12.58
C TYR A 33 3.50 -6.40 -11.62
N SER A 34 4.76 -6.45 -12.04
CA SER A 34 5.90 -6.03 -11.21
C SER A 34 5.85 -4.53 -10.86
N GLN A 35 5.33 -3.70 -11.78
CA GLN A 35 5.13 -2.28 -11.51
C GLN A 35 4.10 -2.05 -10.39
N TYR A 36 3.01 -2.82 -10.35
CA TYR A 36 1.99 -2.71 -9.30
C TYR A 36 2.47 -3.24 -7.96
N VAL A 37 3.24 -4.34 -7.96
CA VAL A 37 3.94 -4.82 -6.75
C VAL A 37 4.84 -3.72 -6.20
N LYS A 38 5.67 -3.10 -7.06
CA LYS A 38 6.54 -2.00 -6.65
C LYS A 38 5.74 -0.83 -6.08
N SER A 39 4.65 -0.41 -6.73
CA SER A 39 3.80 0.69 -6.26
C SER A 39 3.22 0.43 -4.86
N LEU A 40 2.85 -0.81 -4.55
CA LEU A 40 2.33 -1.19 -3.24
C LEU A 40 3.45 -1.25 -2.19
N CYS A 41 4.64 -1.73 -2.54
CA CYS A 41 5.81 -1.64 -1.65
C CYS A 41 6.19 -0.18 -1.36
N ASP A 42 6.22 0.68 -2.39
CA ASP A 42 6.49 2.11 -2.26
C ASP A 42 5.45 2.78 -1.33
N TYR A 43 4.18 2.39 -1.43
CA TYR A 43 3.14 2.78 -0.48
C TYR A 43 3.48 2.36 0.97
N GLN A 44 3.84 1.10 1.21
CA GLN A 44 4.17 0.60 2.55
C GLN A 44 5.37 1.34 3.16
N PHE A 45 6.39 1.64 2.36
CA PHE A 45 7.54 2.43 2.81
C PHE A 45 7.15 3.88 3.13
N ALA A 46 6.32 4.49 2.28
CA ALA A 46 5.82 5.85 2.50
C ALA A 46 4.93 5.93 3.74
N ASP A 47 4.09 4.92 3.99
CA ASP A 47 3.22 4.83 5.17
C ASP A 47 4.05 4.70 6.45
N ALA A 48 5.05 3.80 6.46
CA ALA A 48 5.96 3.68 7.59
C ALA A 48 6.76 4.97 7.85
N SER A 49 7.14 5.69 6.78
CA SER A 49 7.80 7.00 6.91
C SER A 49 6.86 8.04 7.53
N LEU A 50 5.61 8.12 7.05
CA LEU A 50 4.60 9.01 7.61
C LEU A 50 4.34 8.69 9.09
N MET A 51 4.16 7.43 9.45
CA MET A 51 3.91 7.02 10.83
C MET A 51 5.06 7.42 11.76
N ARG A 52 6.32 7.29 11.32
CA ARG A 52 7.48 7.78 12.10
C ARG A 52 7.48 9.29 12.27
N SER A 53 7.09 10.05 11.25
CA SER A 53 6.97 11.51 11.36
C SER A 53 5.81 11.90 12.28
N MET A 54 4.68 11.22 12.17
CA MET A 54 3.50 11.42 13.02
C MET A 54 3.78 11.06 14.48
N GLU A 55 4.63 10.07 14.74
CA GLU A 55 5.06 9.70 16.10
C GLU A 55 5.89 10.82 16.75
N ARG A 56 6.73 11.51 15.98
CA ARG A 56 7.45 12.69 16.46
C ARG A 56 6.51 13.87 16.72
N VAL A 57 5.50 14.07 15.88
CA VAL A 57 4.41 15.03 16.14
C VAL A 57 3.66 14.69 17.42
N ARG A 58 3.36 13.40 17.65
CA ARG A 58 2.69 12.90 18.86
C ARG A 58 3.48 13.24 20.11
N SER A 59 4.79 12.98 20.11
CA SER A 59 5.68 13.24 21.24
C SER A 59 6.11 14.71 21.40
N GLY A 60 5.76 15.57 20.44
CA GLY A 60 6.08 17.00 20.48
C GLY A 60 7.57 17.29 20.33
N TYR A 61 8.28 16.47 19.56
CA TYR A 61 9.57 16.83 18.99
C TYR A 61 9.32 17.67 17.73
N GLU A 62 10.10 18.73 17.51
CA GLU A 62 9.97 19.60 16.34
C GLU A 62 10.00 18.77 15.05
N VAL A 63 8.84 18.64 14.42
CA VAL A 63 8.69 18.13 13.08
C VAL A 63 8.17 19.26 12.24
N ASP A 64 8.86 19.53 11.14
CA ASP A 64 8.36 20.41 10.11
C ASP A 64 7.02 19.86 9.58
N SER A 65 5.94 20.55 9.91
CA SER A 65 4.58 20.18 9.49
C SER A 65 4.47 20.11 7.97
N ALA A 66 5.31 20.85 7.23
CA ALA A 66 5.38 20.77 5.78
C ALA A 66 5.84 19.39 5.29
N VAL A 67 6.79 18.75 5.98
CA VAL A 67 7.27 17.40 5.64
C VAL A 67 6.16 16.38 5.82
N VAL A 68 5.44 16.44 6.94
CA VAL A 68 4.32 15.54 7.24
C VAL A 68 3.19 15.71 6.20
N LEU A 69 2.85 16.95 5.87
CA LEU A 69 1.85 17.25 4.85
C LEU A 69 2.26 16.74 3.46
N ALA A 70 3.54 16.89 3.08
CA ALA A 70 4.05 16.35 1.82
C ALA A 70 3.97 14.81 1.77
N GLN A 71 4.29 14.13 2.88
CA GLN A 71 4.15 12.67 2.99
C GLN A 71 2.68 12.23 2.87
N MET A 72 1.75 12.93 3.51
CA MET A 72 0.31 12.69 3.38
C MET A 72 -0.19 12.85 1.93
N MET A 73 0.25 13.90 1.24
CA MET A 73 -0.09 14.12 -0.18
C MET A 73 0.48 13.02 -1.06
N THR A 74 1.70 12.56 -0.77
CA THR A 74 2.32 11.44 -1.50
C THR A 74 1.47 10.17 -1.37
N LEU A 75 1.02 9.80 -0.17
CA LEU A 75 0.15 8.63 0.02
C LEU A 75 -1.18 8.76 -0.74
N ARG A 76 -1.77 9.95 -0.72
CA ARG A 76 -2.99 10.24 -1.48
C ARG A 76 -2.78 10.05 -2.97
N GLU A 77 -1.70 10.61 -3.53
CA GLU A 77 -1.39 10.47 -4.96
C GLU A 77 -1.09 9.02 -5.34
N VAL A 78 -0.41 8.26 -4.48
CA VAL A 78 -0.18 6.82 -4.70
C VAL A 78 -1.50 6.06 -4.77
N ALA A 79 -2.44 6.31 -3.84
CA ALA A 79 -3.75 5.64 -3.87
C ALA A 79 -4.58 6.00 -5.13
N LEU A 80 -4.56 7.27 -5.55
CA LEU A 80 -5.29 7.73 -6.74
C LEU A 80 -4.67 7.20 -8.03
N SER A 81 -3.35 7.25 -8.15
CA SER A 81 -2.61 6.75 -9.31
C SER A 81 -2.71 5.23 -9.43
N PHE A 82 -2.73 4.52 -8.30
CA PHE A 82 -2.91 3.07 -8.27
C PHE A 82 -4.29 2.67 -8.79
N ASP A 83 -5.37 3.27 -8.27
CA ASP A 83 -6.75 3.03 -8.74
C ASP A 83 -6.91 3.30 -10.24
N ALA A 84 -6.40 4.45 -10.72
CA ALA A 84 -6.40 4.77 -12.15
C ALA A 84 -5.54 3.81 -12.97
N GLY A 85 -4.44 3.31 -12.40
CA GLY A 85 -3.58 2.30 -12.99
C GLY A 85 -4.31 0.97 -13.19
N ILE A 86 -5.05 0.51 -12.17
CA ILE A 86 -5.83 -0.73 -12.26
C ILE A 86 -6.93 -0.63 -13.32
N GLN A 87 -7.62 0.52 -13.43
CA GLN A 87 -8.61 0.71 -14.49
C GLN A 87 -8.00 0.61 -15.89
N LYS A 88 -6.80 1.16 -16.09
CA LYS A 88 -6.06 1.03 -17.35
C LYS A 88 -5.61 -0.41 -17.61
N LEU A 89 -5.19 -1.12 -16.57
CA LEU A 89 -4.80 -2.53 -16.64
C LEU A 89 -5.96 -3.40 -17.12
N GLU A 90 -7.14 -3.20 -16.54
CA GLU A 90 -8.38 -3.90 -16.91
C GLU A 90 -8.79 -3.58 -18.36
N GLN A 91 -8.77 -2.30 -18.76
CA GLN A 91 -9.07 -1.88 -20.13
C GLN A 91 -8.11 -2.47 -21.18
N ALA A 92 -6.85 -2.71 -20.80
CA ALA A 92 -5.87 -3.37 -21.65
C ALA A 92 -6.04 -4.90 -21.72
N GLY A 93 -7.01 -5.47 -20.99
CA GLY A 93 -7.35 -6.89 -21.01
C GLY A 93 -6.46 -7.77 -20.13
N PHE A 94 -5.71 -7.18 -19.19
CA PHE A 94 -4.94 -7.92 -18.20
C PHE A 94 -5.80 -8.32 -17.00
N SER A 95 -5.35 -9.31 -16.24
CA SER A 95 -6.04 -9.71 -15.01
C SER A 95 -5.91 -8.60 -13.97
N ALA A 96 -7.03 -8.13 -13.44
CA ALA A 96 -7.08 -7.09 -12.43
C ALA A 96 -7.68 -7.65 -11.13
N PRO A 97 -7.26 -7.11 -9.96
CA PRO A 97 -7.87 -7.46 -8.69
C PRO A 97 -9.34 -6.98 -8.64
N PRO A 98 -10.16 -7.54 -7.73
CA PRO A 98 -11.54 -7.11 -7.57
C PRO A 98 -11.65 -5.60 -7.31
N ALA A 99 -12.58 -4.93 -8.00
CA ALA A 99 -12.81 -3.50 -7.85
C ALA A 99 -13.14 -3.10 -6.39
N SER A 100 -13.77 -4.00 -5.63
CA SER A 100 -14.03 -3.82 -4.20
C SER A 100 -12.75 -3.70 -3.38
N SER A 101 -11.74 -4.54 -3.65
CA SER A 101 -10.46 -4.53 -2.91
C SER A 101 -9.66 -3.27 -3.24
N VAL A 102 -9.66 -2.84 -4.51
CA VAL A 102 -9.01 -1.59 -4.94
C VAL A 102 -9.68 -0.37 -4.32
N SER A 103 -11.01 -0.32 -4.32
CA SER A 103 -11.79 0.76 -3.71
C SER A 103 -11.63 0.80 -2.18
N HIS A 104 -11.59 -0.36 -1.54
CA HIS A 104 -11.33 -0.49 -0.10
C HIS A 104 -9.92 0.02 0.26
N PHE A 105 -8.89 -0.35 -0.51
CA PHE A 105 -7.54 0.19 -0.33
C PHE A 105 -7.53 1.71 -0.47
N LYS A 106 -8.04 2.24 -1.58
CA LYS A 106 -8.12 3.69 -1.84
C LYS A 106 -8.84 4.44 -0.72
N SER A 107 -10.04 4.01 -0.36
CA SER A 107 -10.83 4.67 0.69
C SER A 107 -10.15 4.61 2.05
N SER A 108 -9.49 3.50 2.39
CA SER A 108 -8.73 3.35 3.63
C SER A 108 -7.52 4.29 3.67
N VAL A 109 -6.76 4.42 2.58
CA VAL A 109 -5.64 5.36 2.50
C VAL A 109 -6.11 6.81 2.62
N LEU A 110 -7.20 7.17 1.94
CA LEU A 110 -7.77 8.53 2.03
C LEU A 110 -8.29 8.84 3.44
N ALA A 111 -8.92 7.87 4.09
CA ALA A 111 -9.36 8.00 5.48
C ALA A 111 -8.15 8.20 6.41
N LYS A 112 -7.09 7.40 6.26
CA LYS A 112 -5.84 7.53 7.03
C LYS A 112 -5.21 8.91 6.85
N VAL A 113 -5.11 9.41 5.62
CA VAL A 113 -4.61 10.77 5.31
C VAL A 113 -5.46 11.84 5.98
N SER A 114 -6.80 11.76 5.88
CA SER A 114 -7.71 12.72 6.49
C SER A 114 -7.62 12.72 8.02
N CYS A 115 -7.61 11.55 8.64
CA CYS A 115 -7.43 11.40 10.09
C CYS A 115 -6.07 11.95 10.55
N SER A 116 -5.00 11.64 9.82
CA SER A 116 -3.66 12.12 10.14
C SER A 116 -3.56 13.65 10.03
N GLN A 117 -4.17 14.25 9.02
CA GLN A 117 -4.20 15.71 8.85
C GLN A 117 -4.95 16.39 9.99
N ARG A 118 -6.12 15.86 10.37
CA ARG A 118 -6.87 16.38 11.52
C ARG A 118 -6.06 16.23 12.81
N TYR A 119 -5.45 15.07 13.02
CA TYR A 119 -4.61 14.81 14.20
C TYR A 119 -3.44 15.79 14.29
N LEU A 120 -2.73 16.04 13.18
CA LEU A 120 -1.62 16.99 13.12
C LEU A 120 -2.03 18.39 13.61
N SER A 121 -3.16 18.89 13.10
CA SER A 121 -3.69 20.21 13.46
C SER A 121 -4.08 20.28 14.95
N GLU A 122 -4.85 19.30 15.42
CA GLU A 122 -5.32 19.24 16.81
C GLU A 122 -4.17 19.04 17.79
N ARG A 123 -3.17 18.21 17.45
CA ARG A 123 -2.00 17.97 18.29
C ARG A 123 -1.11 19.21 18.39
N SER A 124 -0.92 19.94 17.29
CA SER A 124 -0.19 21.21 17.31
C SER A 124 -0.87 22.25 18.22
N ALA A 125 -2.20 22.39 18.10
CA ALA A 125 -2.97 23.27 18.98
C ALA A 125 -2.87 22.82 20.45
N TRP A 126 -2.91 21.51 20.71
CA TRP A 126 -2.76 20.95 22.05
C TRP A 126 -1.38 21.24 22.66
N ILE A 127 -0.29 21.11 21.88
CA ILE A 127 1.07 21.43 22.33
C ILE A 127 1.19 22.91 22.69
N ASN A 128 0.63 23.81 21.87
CA ASN A 128 0.63 25.24 22.16
C ASN A 128 -0.11 25.57 23.47
N GLU A 129 -1.23 24.90 23.74
CA GLU A 129 -1.96 25.06 25.01
C GLU A 129 -1.21 24.45 26.19
N LEU A 130 -0.50 23.34 26.00
CA LEU A 130 0.37 22.76 27.01
C LEU A 130 1.49 23.74 27.41
N GLU A 131 2.12 24.41 26.45
CA GLU A 131 3.13 25.44 26.74
C GLU A 131 2.56 26.61 27.55
N ASN A 132 1.34 27.05 27.24
CA ASN A 132 0.65 28.06 28.04
C ASN A 132 0.41 27.59 29.48
N VAL A 133 0.03 26.31 29.66
CA VAL A 133 -0.13 25.71 30.98
C VAL A 133 1.21 25.67 31.72
N TYR A 134 2.30 25.21 31.10
CA TYR A 134 3.61 25.20 31.74
C TYR A 134 4.05 26.61 32.19
N ARG A 135 3.86 27.65 31.37
CA ARG A 135 4.15 29.04 31.77
C ARG A 135 3.33 29.48 33.00
N LEU A 136 2.05 29.11 33.06
CA LEU A 136 1.19 29.42 34.23
C LEU A 136 1.62 28.65 35.48
N MET A 137 2.12 27.42 35.32
CA MET A 137 2.66 26.62 36.42
C MET A 137 3.97 27.22 36.95
N GLU A 138 4.85 27.68 36.07
CA GLU A 138 6.10 28.37 36.46
C GLU A 138 5.81 29.66 37.26
N MET A 139 4.79 30.44 36.86
CA MET A 139 4.40 31.65 37.58
C MET A 139 3.80 31.38 38.98
N ASN A 140 3.26 30.18 39.21
CA ASN A 140 2.62 29.78 40.48
C ASN A 140 3.35 28.61 41.16
N ALA A 141 4.69 28.51 40.98
CA ALA A 141 5.49 27.34 41.35
C ALA A 141 5.32 26.84 42.80
N SER A 142 4.95 27.72 43.74
CA SER A 142 4.70 27.36 45.15
C SER A 142 3.44 26.52 45.39
N GLU A 143 2.50 26.51 44.45
CA GLU A 143 1.20 25.82 44.57
C GLU A 143 1.10 24.56 43.67
N MET A 144 2.17 24.25 42.92
CA MET A 144 2.13 23.22 41.89
C MET A 144 2.66 21.87 42.39
N ASP A 145 1.84 20.83 42.23
CA ASP A 145 2.21 19.45 42.54
C ASP A 145 3.07 18.82 41.41
N LEU A 146 4.17 18.17 41.78
CA LEU A 146 5.02 17.35 40.91
C LEU A 146 4.23 16.23 40.20
N SER A 147 3.14 15.74 40.80
CA SER A 147 2.27 14.73 40.20
C SER A 147 1.59 15.22 38.92
N LEU A 148 1.22 16.50 38.86
CA LEU A 148 0.63 17.12 37.67
C LEU A 148 1.66 17.19 36.54
N LEU A 149 2.88 17.60 36.83
CA LEU A 149 3.95 17.69 35.84
C LEU A 149 4.16 16.33 35.15
N ARG A 150 4.26 15.24 35.94
CA ARG A 150 4.39 13.87 35.40
C ARG A 150 3.21 13.46 34.53
N LYS A 151 1.99 13.83 34.92
CA LYS A 151 0.77 13.56 34.14
C LYS A 151 0.78 14.32 32.82
N LEU A 152 1.19 15.59 32.81
CA LEU A 152 1.33 16.39 31.59
C LEU A 152 2.43 15.86 30.67
N ASP A 153 3.57 15.43 31.22
CA ASP A 153 4.65 14.81 30.45
C ASP A 153 4.21 13.48 29.83
N SER A 154 3.43 12.69 30.57
CA SER A 154 2.83 11.45 30.05
C SER A 154 1.82 11.73 28.94
N ALA A 155 0.99 12.76 29.09
CA ALA A 155 0.06 13.21 28.05
C ALA A 155 0.82 13.74 26.81
N ARG A 156 1.93 14.45 27.02
CA ARG A 156 2.82 14.91 25.94
C ARG A 156 3.44 13.73 25.18
N ALA A 157 3.75 12.63 25.85
CA ALA A 157 4.19 11.40 25.20
C ALA A 157 3.05 10.63 24.48
N GLY A 158 1.80 11.12 24.55
CA GLY A 158 0.65 10.57 23.83
C GLY A 158 -0.08 9.43 24.54
N TYR A 159 0.14 9.26 25.85
CA TYR A 159 -0.62 8.32 26.67
C TYR A 159 -1.97 8.91 27.08
N ASP A 160 -2.99 8.05 27.25
CA ASP A 160 -4.23 8.45 27.92
C ASP A 160 -3.97 8.63 29.42
N VAL A 161 -4.36 9.77 29.96
CA VAL A 161 -4.05 10.16 31.35
C VAL A 161 -5.34 10.58 32.05
N LEU A 162 -5.67 9.85 33.11
CA LEU A 162 -6.85 10.13 33.93
C LEU A 162 -6.61 11.28 34.90
N THR A 163 -7.65 12.08 35.12
CA THR A 163 -7.66 13.23 36.04
C THR A 163 -7.77 12.84 37.51
N GLU A 164 -7.97 11.56 37.83
CA GLU A 164 -8.20 11.09 39.20
C GLU A 164 -7.05 11.46 40.16
N GLY A 165 -7.42 11.98 41.34
CA GLY A 165 -6.50 12.28 42.43
C GLY A 165 -5.70 13.59 42.31
N LEU A 166 -5.97 14.44 41.30
CA LEU A 166 -5.31 15.74 41.15
C LEU A 166 -5.99 16.82 42.00
N VAL A 167 -5.23 17.44 42.90
CA VAL A 167 -5.63 18.69 43.56
C VAL A 167 -5.02 19.84 42.79
N LEU A 168 -5.86 20.61 42.08
CA LEU A 168 -5.41 21.70 41.20
C LEU A 168 -5.88 23.06 41.75
N PRO A 169 -5.04 24.11 41.68
CA PRO A 169 -5.48 25.48 41.93
C PRO A 169 -6.65 25.85 41.03
N GLU A 170 -7.68 26.52 41.57
CA GLU A 170 -8.88 26.90 40.81
C GLU A 170 -8.56 27.73 39.55
N SER A 171 -7.49 28.52 39.60
CA SER A 171 -7.01 29.37 38.51
C SER A 171 -6.62 28.59 37.24
N ILE A 172 -6.14 27.35 37.39
CA ILE A 172 -5.59 26.53 36.30
C ILE A 172 -6.42 25.26 36.05
N ASN A 173 -7.19 24.81 37.05
CA ASN A 173 -7.95 23.56 37.05
C ASN A 173 -8.74 23.33 35.74
N LYS A 174 -9.60 24.29 35.35
CA LYS A 174 -10.43 24.16 34.14
C LYS A 174 -9.61 23.98 32.86
N ARG A 175 -8.45 24.64 32.75
CA ARG A 175 -7.57 24.54 31.57
C ARG A 175 -6.91 23.18 31.50
N VAL A 176 -6.38 22.69 32.63
CA VAL A 176 -5.72 21.38 32.72
C VAL A 176 -6.71 20.25 32.44
N VAL A 177 -7.91 20.29 33.02
CA VAL A 177 -8.94 19.28 32.76
C VAL A 177 -9.31 19.24 31.28
N SER A 178 -9.58 20.40 30.67
CA SER A 178 -9.88 20.47 29.23
C SER A 178 -8.71 19.99 28.36
N LEU A 179 -7.46 20.27 28.76
CA LEU A 179 -6.28 19.81 28.06
C LEU A 179 -6.14 18.27 28.11
N LEU A 180 -6.40 17.67 29.27
CA LEU A 180 -6.34 16.21 29.43
C LEU A 180 -7.49 15.50 28.70
N GLU A 181 -8.70 16.07 28.70
CA GLU A 181 -9.82 15.57 27.89
C GLU A 181 -9.48 15.58 26.39
N LYS A 182 -8.95 16.71 25.88
CA LYS A 182 -8.49 16.80 24.49
C LYS A 182 -7.37 15.80 24.18
N ASN A 183 -6.47 15.53 25.15
CA ASN A 183 -5.44 14.52 24.97
C ASN A 183 -6.03 13.11 24.82
N ARG A 184 -7.09 12.78 25.57
CA ARG A 184 -7.81 11.52 25.42
C ARG A 184 -8.46 11.38 24.05
N ASP A 185 -9.07 12.46 23.54
CA ASP A 185 -9.61 12.48 22.18
C ASP A 185 -8.51 12.28 21.12
N LEU A 186 -7.36 12.92 21.31
CA LEU A 186 -6.18 12.73 20.46
C LEU A 186 -5.65 11.29 20.54
N HIS A 187 -5.56 10.71 21.73
CA HIS A 187 -5.14 9.32 21.91
C HIS A 187 -6.06 8.35 21.15
N ASN A 188 -7.38 8.57 21.24
CA ASN A 188 -8.36 7.78 20.47
C ASN A 188 -8.21 8.01 18.97
N ALA A 189 -7.99 9.25 18.53
CA ALA A 189 -7.77 9.58 17.12
C ALA A 189 -6.50 8.94 16.56
N TRP A 190 -5.41 8.86 17.34
CA TRP A 190 -4.19 8.15 16.98
C TRP A 190 -4.48 6.68 16.64
N ASN A 191 -5.16 5.98 17.55
CA ASN A 191 -5.50 4.56 17.38
C ASN A 191 -6.44 4.30 16.18
N GLN A 192 -7.16 5.32 15.68
CA GLN A 192 -8.02 5.17 14.52
C GLN A 192 -7.26 5.09 13.19
N PHE A 193 -6.08 5.72 13.08
CA PHE A 193 -5.29 5.69 11.84
C PHE A 193 -3.99 4.90 11.96
N ASP A 194 -3.48 4.70 13.18
CA ASP A 194 -2.47 3.71 13.52
C ASP A 194 -3.09 2.32 13.65
N ASN A 195 -3.81 1.89 12.61
CA ASN A 195 -4.35 0.54 12.54
C ASN A 195 -3.82 -0.18 11.30
N GLU A 196 -3.76 -1.50 11.39
CA GLU A 196 -3.24 -2.36 10.32
C GLU A 196 -4.19 -2.48 9.12
N LYS A 197 -5.31 -1.74 9.09
CA LYS A 197 -6.33 -1.90 8.04
C LYS A 197 -5.81 -1.53 6.66
N THR A 198 -5.09 -0.42 6.55
CA THR A 198 -4.52 0.02 5.27
C THR A 198 -3.41 -0.91 4.80
N LEU A 199 -2.61 -1.42 5.75
CA LEU A 199 -1.53 -2.36 5.47
C LEU A 199 -2.11 -3.70 4.97
N SER A 200 -3.12 -4.23 5.65
CA SER A 200 -3.82 -5.45 5.26
C SER A 200 -4.46 -5.34 3.87
N ALA A 201 -5.09 -4.20 3.56
CA ALA A 201 -5.64 -3.96 2.21
C ALA A 201 -4.53 -3.89 1.13
N SER A 202 -3.37 -3.32 1.47
CA SER A 202 -2.19 -3.33 0.60
C SER A 202 -1.65 -4.75 0.39
N ASP A 203 -1.58 -5.56 1.43
CA ASP A 203 -1.06 -6.94 1.39
C ASP A 203 -1.95 -7.87 0.57
N GLU A 204 -3.27 -7.72 0.66
CA GLU A 204 -4.22 -8.46 -0.18
C GLU A 204 -3.96 -8.22 -1.66
N LEU A 205 -3.80 -6.95 -2.04
CA LEU A 205 -3.50 -6.55 -3.43
C LEU A 205 -2.10 -7.01 -3.85
N LEU A 206 -1.12 -6.91 -2.95
CA LEU A 206 0.26 -7.35 -3.20
C LEU A 206 0.29 -8.84 -3.53
N HIS A 207 -0.40 -9.65 -2.72
CA HIS A 207 -0.51 -11.08 -2.92
C HIS A 207 -1.16 -11.42 -4.27
N PHE A 208 -2.24 -10.71 -4.66
CA PHE A 208 -2.84 -10.87 -5.98
C PHE A 208 -1.81 -10.66 -7.11
N PHE A 209 -1.09 -9.55 -7.10
CA PHE A 209 -0.12 -9.24 -8.16
C PHE A 209 1.09 -10.18 -8.15
N GLN A 210 1.54 -10.63 -6.98
CA GLN A 210 2.59 -11.63 -6.88
C GLN A 210 2.16 -12.97 -7.48
N MET A 211 0.93 -13.42 -7.20
CA MET A 211 0.40 -14.65 -7.80
C MET A 211 0.28 -14.55 -9.32
N GLU A 212 -0.24 -13.44 -9.86
CA GLU A 212 -0.34 -13.25 -11.31
C GLU A 212 1.03 -13.13 -11.97
N ASN A 213 1.99 -12.45 -11.34
CA ASN A 213 3.37 -12.38 -11.84
C ASN A 213 4.02 -13.77 -11.90
N VAL A 214 3.85 -14.61 -10.88
CA VAL A 214 4.35 -15.99 -10.89
C VAL A 214 3.69 -16.84 -11.98
N LYS A 215 2.38 -16.68 -12.20
CA LYS A 215 1.67 -17.35 -13.31
C LYS A 215 2.21 -16.89 -14.67
N GLU A 216 2.45 -15.60 -14.84
CA GLU A 216 3.00 -15.03 -16.08
C GLU A 216 4.41 -15.58 -16.35
N ILE A 217 5.29 -15.59 -15.34
CA ILE A 217 6.64 -16.16 -15.43
C ILE A 217 6.58 -17.66 -15.74
N SER A 218 5.66 -18.41 -15.13
CA SER A 218 5.49 -19.84 -15.44
C SER A 218 5.04 -20.06 -16.89
N LEU A 219 4.15 -19.21 -17.40
CA LEU A 219 3.64 -19.30 -18.75
C LEU A 219 4.71 -18.90 -19.77
N SER A 220 5.49 -17.85 -19.49
CA SER A 220 6.61 -17.43 -20.32
C SER A 220 7.69 -18.51 -20.45
N ALA A 221 7.94 -19.29 -19.39
CA ALA A 221 8.89 -20.41 -19.45
C ALA A 221 8.36 -21.60 -20.27
N LYS A 222 7.03 -21.85 -20.24
CA LYS A 222 6.41 -23.00 -20.92
C LYS A 222 6.22 -22.79 -22.43
N VAL A 223 5.97 -21.55 -22.87
CA VAL A 223 5.69 -21.23 -24.28
C VAL A 223 6.87 -21.56 -25.21
N PRO A 224 8.14 -21.18 -24.92
CA PRO A 224 9.29 -21.57 -25.72
C PRO A 224 9.47 -23.09 -25.76
N LEU A 225 9.29 -23.78 -24.63
CA LEU A 225 9.42 -25.24 -24.55
C LEU A 225 8.40 -25.93 -25.48
N ALA A 226 7.14 -25.49 -25.46
CA ALA A 226 6.10 -25.98 -26.34
C ALA A 226 6.41 -25.67 -27.81
N PHE A 227 6.91 -24.46 -28.10
CA PHE A 227 7.31 -24.04 -29.45
C PHE A 227 8.45 -24.92 -30.00
N TYR A 228 9.49 -25.18 -29.21
CA TYR A 228 10.58 -26.07 -29.61
C TYR A 228 10.09 -27.50 -29.85
N PHE A 229 9.25 -28.02 -28.95
CA PHE A 229 8.68 -29.36 -29.10
C PHE A 229 7.86 -29.49 -30.40
N LEU A 230 6.95 -28.55 -30.66
CA LEU A 230 6.13 -28.54 -31.88
C LEU A 230 6.98 -28.37 -33.15
N SER A 231 8.04 -27.57 -33.09
CA SER A 231 8.99 -27.41 -34.20
C SER A 231 9.73 -28.72 -34.49
N LEU A 232 10.12 -29.46 -33.46
CA LEU A 232 10.81 -30.75 -33.58
C LEU A 232 9.87 -31.82 -34.16
N VAL A 233 8.61 -31.85 -33.72
CA VAL A 233 7.57 -32.74 -34.28
C VAL A 233 7.31 -32.41 -35.75
N LEU A 234 7.23 -31.14 -36.12
CA LEU A 234 7.08 -30.71 -37.51
C LEU A 234 8.28 -31.15 -38.38
N LEU A 235 9.49 -30.99 -37.86
CA LEU A 235 10.71 -31.40 -38.55
C LEU A 235 10.76 -32.92 -38.75
N LEU A 236 10.39 -33.72 -37.74
CA LEU A 236 10.26 -35.18 -37.87
C LEU A 236 9.19 -35.57 -38.89
N ALA A 237 8.02 -34.93 -38.85
CA ALA A 237 6.92 -35.19 -39.78
C ALA A 237 7.32 -34.89 -41.23
N THR A 238 8.03 -33.80 -41.47
CA THR A 238 8.57 -33.42 -42.79
C THR A 238 9.68 -34.36 -43.26
N PHE A 239 10.62 -34.75 -42.39
CA PHE A 239 11.64 -35.76 -42.70
C PHE A 239 11.01 -37.09 -43.11
N PHE A 240 10.00 -37.57 -42.37
CA PHE A 240 9.29 -38.80 -42.70
C PHE A 240 8.61 -38.71 -44.08
N PHE A 241 8.06 -37.54 -44.42
CA PHE A 241 7.47 -37.27 -45.73
C PHE A 241 8.49 -37.37 -46.87
N ILE A 242 9.65 -36.74 -46.71
CA ILE A 242 10.73 -36.74 -47.71
C ILE A 242 11.24 -38.17 -47.97
N PHE A 243 11.41 -38.98 -46.93
CA PHE A 243 11.91 -40.35 -47.07
C PHE A 243 10.84 -41.31 -47.60
N LYS A 244 9.59 -41.21 -47.14
CA LYS A 244 8.49 -42.06 -47.65
C LYS A 244 8.07 -41.71 -49.07
N SER A 245 8.28 -40.47 -49.52
CA SER A 245 8.03 -40.03 -50.90
C SER A 245 9.06 -40.59 -51.90
N LYS A 246 10.22 -41.06 -51.44
CA LYS A 246 11.31 -41.59 -52.30
C LYS A 246 11.28 -43.12 -52.45
N GLN A 247 10.44 -43.82 -51.68
CA GLN A 247 10.13 -45.25 -51.86
C GLN A 247 8.86 -45.41 -52.70
#